data_AF-A0A0R0EQR9-F1
#
_entry.id   AF-A0A0R0EQR9-F1
#
_cell.length_a   1.000
_cell.length_b   1.000
_cell.length_c   1.000
_cell.angle_alpha   90.00
_cell.angle_beta   90.00
_cell.angle_gamma   90.00
#
_symmetry.space_group_name_H-M   'P 1'
#
loop_
_entity.id
_entity.type
_entity.pdbx_description
1 polymer ?
#
loop_
_entity_poly.entity_id
_entity_poly.type
_entity_poly.pdbx_seq_one_letter_code
_entity_poly.pdbx_strand_id
1 'polypeptide(L)'
;MKMRFFLVACLAMFCILEVCQGGNLRKQFYKKTCPQAEQMVRTKIQEHVSGRSDLPAKLIRMHFHDCFVRGCDGSVLLDSTATNTAEKDAIPNLSLAGFDVIDEIKEALEAKMSRSCILC
;
A
#
# COMPACT_ATOMS: atom_id res chain seq x y z
N MET A 1 5.15 39.22 28.55
CA MET A 1 4.35 37.96 28.49
C MET A 1 3.75 37.69 27.11
N LYS A 2 3.11 38.67 26.45
CA LYS A 2 2.48 38.51 25.11
C LYS A 2 3.43 37.93 24.04
N MET A 3 4.67 38.43 23.94
CA MET A 3 5.65 37.97 22.94
C MET A 3 6.08 36.52 23.14
N ARG A 4 6.24 36.06 24.39
CA ARG A 4 6.54 34.65 24.67
C ARG A 4 5.39 33.73 24.27
N PHE A 5 4.15 34.14 24.52
CA PHE A 5 2.97 33.38 24.12
C PHE A 5 2.87 33.26 22.59
N PHE A 6 3.15 34.35 21.86
CA PHE A 6 3.18 34.34 20.40
C PHE A 6 4.28 33.41 19.85
N LEU A 7 5.50 33.47 20.40
CA LEU A 7 6.58 32.56 20.00
C LEU A 7 6.26 31.08 20.26
N VAL A 8 5.67 30.77 21.41
CA VAL A 8 5.23 29.39 21.73
C VAL A 8 4.11 28.94 20.80
N ALA A 9 3.15 29.82 20.48
CA ALA A 9 2.08 29.52 19.53
C ALA A 9 2.62 29.29 18.10
N CYS A 10 3.60 30.08 17.65
CA CYS A 10 4.26 29.88 16.36
C CYS A 10 5.04 28.55 16.32
N LEU A 11 5.79 28.21 17.36
CA LEU A 11 6.50 26.93 17.48
C LEU A 11 5.52 25.75 17.48
N ALA A 12 4.43 25.84 18.24
CA ALA A 12 3.40 24.81 18.25
C ALA A 12 2.74 24.66 16.87
N MET A 13 2.43 25.76 16.18
CA MET A 13 1.90 25.72 14.82
C MET A 13 2.88 25.10 13.82
N PHE A 14 4.17 25.42 13.92
CA PHE A 14 5.21 24.81 13.08
C PHE A 14 5.31 23.29 13.33
N CYS A 15 5.27 22.85 14.58
CA CYS A 15 5.23 21.43 14.93
C CYS A 15 3.99 20.74 14.36
N ILE A 16 2.81 21.38 14.35
CA ILE A 16 1.59 20.76 13.80
C ILE A 16 1.67 20.63 12.26
N LEU A 17 2.32 21.57 11.57
CA LEU A 17 2.43 21.55 10.11
C LEU A 17 3.37 20.45 9.58
N GLU A 18 4.34 20.01 10.37
CA GLU A 18 5.29 18.95 9.97
C GLU A 18 4.77 17.53 10.18
N VAL A 19 3.64 17.34 10.87
CA VAL A 19 3.29 16.01 11.45
C VAL A 19 2.68 15.00 10.47
N CYS A 20 2.39 15.32 9.21
CA CYS A 20 1.94 14.31 8.23
C CYS A 20 2.29 14.68 6.79
N GLN A 21 3.55 14.49 6.38
CA GLN A 21 3.88 14.51 4.95
C GLN A 21 3.98 13.08 4.43
N GLY A 22 2.96 12.62 3.70
CA GLY A 22 2.97 11.36 2.94
C GLY A 22 3.96 11.39 1.75
N GLY A 23 5.10 12.06 1.90
CA GLY A 23 6.08 12.30 0.84
C GLY A 23 5.46 12.86 -0.44
N ASN A 24 5.84 12.25 -1.57
CA ASN A 24 5.36 12.61 -2.91
C ASN A 24 4.03 11.92 -3.30
N LEU A 25 3.37 11.23 -2.37
CA LEU A 25 2.09 10.57 -2.65
C LEU A 25 1.00 11.61 -2.88
N ARG A 26 0.20 11.39 -3.92
CA ARG A 26 -0.94 12.24 -4.26
C ARG A 26 -2.09 11.40 -4.78
N LYS A 27 -3.32 11.84 -4.53
CA LYS A 27 -4.51 11.26 -5.16
C LYS A 27 -4.40 11.37 -6.68
N GLN A 28 -5.01 10.43 -7.40
CA GLN A 28 -5.00 10.40 -8.87
C GLN A 28 -3.58 10.34 -9.48
N PHE A 29 -2.62 9.75 -8.77
CA PHE A 29 -1.23 9.59 -9.26
C PHE A 29 -1.20 8.96 -10.66
N TYR A 30 -2.03 7.93 -10.89
CA TYR A 30 -2.12 7.17 -12.13
C TYR A 30 -3.02 7.81 -13.21
N LYS A 31 -3.64 8.96 -12.97
CA LYS A 31 -4.63 9.55 -13.92
C LYS A 31 -4.10 9.78 -15.33
N LYS A 32 -2.80 10.07 -15.47
CA LYS A 32 -2.17 10.31 -16.78
C LYS A 32 -1.56 9.06 -17.40
N THR A 33 -0.99 8.17 -16.58
CA THR A 33 -0.23 7.00 -17.04
C THR A 33 -1.12 5.75 -17.14
N CYS A 34 -1.96 5.50 -16.14
CA CYS A 34 -2.89 4.38 -16.05
C CYS A 34 -4.27 4.85 -15.54
N PRO A 35 -5.07 5.55 -16.35
CA PRO A 35 -6.36 6.10 -15.92
C PRO A 35 -7.36 5.03 -15.46
N GLN A 36 -7.18 3.77 -15.89
CA GLN A 36 -8.03 2.64 -15.53
C GLN A 36 -7.51 1.84 -14.32
N ALA A 37 -6.39 2.24 -13.70
CA ALA A 37 -5.74 1.51 -12.60
C ALA A 37 -6.71 1.15 -11.48
N GLU A 38 -7.26 2.19 -10.83
CA GLU A 38 -8.10 2.06 -9.64
C GLU A 38 -9.39 1.28 -9.95
N GLN A 39 -9.97 1.51 -11.13
CA GLN A 39 -11.18 0.80 -11.56
C GLN A 39 -10.92 -0.69 -11.78
N MET A 40 -9.77 -1.04 -12.37
CA MET A 40 -9.40 -2.44 -12.63
C MET A 40 -9.14 -3.20 -11.34
N VAL A 41 -8.38 -2.60 -10.42
CA VAL A 41 -8.15 -3.15 -9.07
C VAL A 41 -9.50 -3.41 -8.39
N ARG A 42 -10.42 -2.43 -8.43
CA ARG A 42 -11.75 -2.58 -7.84
C ARG A 42 -12.55 -3.72 -8.47
N THR A 43 -12.60 -3.80 -9.79
CA THR A 43 -13.32 -4.85 -10.51
C THR A 43 -12.77 -6.23 -10.17
N LYS A 44 -11.45 -6.41 -10.20
CA LYS A 44 -10.79 -7.68 -9.87
C LYS A 44 -11.05 -8.12 -8.43
N ILE A 45 -10.94 -7.21 -7.47
CA ILE A 45 -11.29 -7.51 -6.08
C ILE A 45 -12.77 -7.95 -5.98
N GLN A 46 -13.68 -7.24 -6.65
CA GLN A 46 -15.12 -7.57 -6.59
C GLN A 46 -15.45 -8.95 -7.18
N GLU A 47 -14.75 -9.39 -8.23
CA GLU A 47 -14.90 -10.73 -8.81
C GLU A 47 -14.64 -11.81 -7.74
N HIS A 48 -13.61 -11.64 -6.91
CA HIS A 48 -13.24 -12.61 -5.87
C HIS A 48 -14.05 -12.52 -4.58
N VAL A 49 -14.47 -11.32 -4.17
CA VAL A 49 -15.15 -11.10 -2.88
C VAL A 49 -16.45 -11.90 -2.77
N SER A 50 -17.15 -12.12 -3.89
CA SER A 50 -18.38 -12.92 -3.93
C SER A 50 -18.17 -14.38 -3.50
N GLY A 51 -17.02 -14.97 -3.82
CA GLY A 51 -16.65 -16.35 -3.46
C GLY A 51 -15.81 -16.46 -2.18
N ARG A 52 -15.25 -15.34 -1.70
CA ARG A 52 -14.32 -15.28 -0.56
C ARG A 52 -14.69 -14.11 0.36
N SER A 53 -15.67 -14.33 1.24
CA SER A 53 -16.17 -13.30 2.16
C SER A 53 -15.11 -12.75 3.13
N ASP A 54 -14.05 -13.52 3.39
CA ASP A 54 -12.92 -13.16 4.26
C ASP A 54 -11.79 -12.41 3.51
N LEU A 55 -11.83 -12.37 2.17
CA LEU A 55 -10.79 -11.75 1.35
C LEU A 55 -10.56 -10.26 1.66
N PRO A 56 -11.60 -9.41 1.83
CA PRO A 56 -11.38 -8.00 2.17
C PRO A 56 -10.58 -7.82 3.45
N ALA A 57 -10.87 -8.61 4.49
CA ALA A 57 -10.16 -8.56 5.75
C ALA A 57 -8.70 -9.02 5.59
N LYS A 58 -8.47 -10.06 4.78
CA LYS A 58 -7.13 -10.58 4.46
C LYS A 58 -6.27 -9.57 3.69
N LEU A 59 -6.84 -8.88 2.69
CA LEU A 59 -6.12 -7.85 1.92
C LEU A 59 -5.76 -6.64 2.79
N ILE A 60 -6.68 -6.17 3.64
CA ILE A 60 -6.41 -5.08 4.60
C ILE A 60 -5.31 -5.49 5.58
N ARG A 61 -5.38 -6.73 6.09
CA ARG A 61 -4.36 -7.28 6.98
C ARG A 61 -2.99 -7.34 6.30
N MET A 62 -2.93 -7.79 5.04
CA MET A 62 -1.68 -7.83 4.28
C MET A 62 -1.06 -6.43 4.13
N HIS A 63 -1.87 -5.42 3.78
CA HIS A 63 -1.41 -4.03 3.71
C HIS A 63 -0.89 -3.52 5.06
N PHE A 64 -1.55 -3.88 6.16
CA PHE A 64 -1.06 -3.56 7.51
C PHE A 64 0.30 -4.22 7.78
N HIS A 65 0.47 -5.51 7.45
CA HIS A 65 1.73 -6.22 7.67
C HIS A 65 2.87 -5.60 6.85
N ASP A 66 2.63 -5.26 5.59
CA ASP A 66 3.59 -4.56 4.72
C ASP A 66 4.04 -3.25 5.37
N CYS A 67 3.09 -2.35 5.63
CA CYS A 67 3.40 -1.01 6.15
C CYS A 67 4.08 -0.99 7.52
N PHE A 68 3.82 -2.00 8.38
CA PHE A 68 4.41 -2.04 9.73
C PHE A 68 5.85 -2.57 9.73
N VAL A 69 6.27 -3.26 8.67
CA VAL A 69 7.64 -3.77 8.53
C VAL A 69 8.42 -2.89 7.57
N ARG A 70 9.03 -1.83 8.11
CA ARG A 70 9.93 -0.90 7.38
C ARG A 70 9.27 -0.01 6.32
N GLY A 71 7.98 -0.15 6.05
CA GLY A 71 7.19 0.77 5.24
C GLY A 71 6.31 0.07 4.20
N CYS A 72 5.48 0.83 3.49
CA CYS A 72 4.59 0.28 2.48
C CYS A 72 5.32 0.17 1.13
N ASP A 73 6.13 -0.87 0.96
CA ASP A 73 7.01 -1.06 -0.20
C ASP A 73 6.76 -2.40 -0.96
N GLY A 74 5.75 -3.17 -0.54
CA GLY A 74 5.42 -4.45 -1.13
C GLY A 74 6.37 -5.59 -0.74
N SER A 75 7.28 -5.40 0.23
CA SER A 75 8.26 -6.45 0.59
C SER A 75 7.63 -7.73 1.12
N VAL A 76 6.42 -7.65 1.69
CA VAL A 76 5.67 -8.82 2.15
C VAL A 76 5.23 -9.73 1.01
N LEU A 77 5.20 -9.22 -0.24
CA LEU A 77 4.76 -9.95 -1.43
C LEU A 77 5.88 -10.80 -2.05
N LEU A 78 7.14 -10.59 -1.66
CA LEU A 78 8.28 -11.30 -2.23
C LEU A 78 8.34 -12.75 -1.76
N ASP A 79 8.76 -13.65 -2.65
CA ASP A 79 9.02 -15.05 -2.31
C ASP A 79 10.49 -15.26 -1.93
N SER A 80 10.71 -16.25 -1.08
CA SER A 80 12.06 -16.70 -0.76
C SER A 80 12.78 -17.26 -1.98
N THR A 81 14.08 -17.02 -2.05
CA THR A 81 14.97 -17.58 -3.06
C THR A 81 16.00 -18.50 -2.38
N ALA A 82 16.77 -19.25 -3.16
CA ALA A 82 17.82 -20.11 -2.62
C ALA A 82 18.86 -19.37 -1.75
N THR A 83 19.02 -18.05 -1.92
CA THR A 83 20.01 -17.24 -1.20
C THR A 83 19.40 -16.24 -0.22
N ASN A 84 18.07 -16.10 -0.17
CA ASN A 84 17.41 -15.08 0.65
C ASN A 84 16.05 -15.53 1.15
N THR A 85 15.80 -15.34 2.45
CA THR A 85 14.48 -15.57 3.07
C THR A 85 13.64 -14.30 2.97
N ALA A 86 12.44 -14.41 2.40
CA ALA A 86 11.50 -13.31 2.28
C ALA A 86 10.72 -13.08 3.58
N GLU A 87 10.21 -11.85 3.73
CA GLU A 87 9.36 -11.47 4.86
C GLU A 87 8.09 -12.34 4.93
N LYS A 88 7.58 -12.78 3.78
CA LYS A 88 6.42 -13.67 3.64
C LYS A 88 6.50 -14.94 4.50
N ASP A 89 7.71 -15.47 4.70
CA ASP A 89 7.95 -16.71 5.45
C ASP A 89 8.11 -16.49 6.98
N ALA A 90 8.07 -15.24 7.45
CA ALA A 90 8.12 -14.95 8.87
C ALA A 90 6.87 -15.48 9.59
N ILE A 91 7.02 -15.97 10.82
CA ILE A 91 5.93 -16.56 11.62
C ILE A 91 4.64 -15.71 11.64
N PRO A 92 4.69 -14.37 11.81
CA PRO A 92 3.48 -13.53 11.78
C PRO A 92 2.78 -13.53 10.41
N ASN A 93 3.53 -13.73 9.33
CA ASN A 93 3.10 -13.62 7.94
C ASN A 93 2.55 -14.93 7.37
N LEU A 94 2.78 -16.07 8.03
CA LEU A 94 2.25 -17.39 7.64
C LEU A 94 0.71 -17.48 7.61
N SER A 95 0.03 -16.52 8.22
CA SER A 95 -1.44 -16.42 8.23
C SER A 95 -1.99 -15.34 7.30
N LEU A 96 -1.12 -14.67 6.54
CA LEU A 96 -1.52 -13.79 5.44
C LEU A 96 -2.04 -14.62 4.27
N ALA A 97 -2.95 -14.04 3.50
CA ALA A 97 -3.59 -14.70 2.37
C ALA A 97 -4.12 -13.66 1.39
N GLY A 98 -4.44 -14.09 0.17
CA GLY A 98 -4.85 -13.20 -0.92
C GLY A 98 -3.71 -12.78 -1.84
N PHE A 99 -2.52 -13.37 -1.70
CA PHE A 99 -1.37 -13.13 -2.59
C PHE A 99 -1.74 -13.41 -4.05
N ASP A 100 -2.47 -14.50 -4.27
CA ASP A 100 -3.02 -14.90 -5.57
C ASP A 100 -3.88 -13.81 -6.23
N VAL A 101 -4.69 -13.10 -5.44
CA VAL A 101 -5.53 -12.00 -5.92
C VAL A 101 -4.68 -10.78 -6.26
N ILE A 102 -3.63 -10.50 -5.49
CA ILE A 102 -2.69 -9.40 -5.79
C ILE A 102 -1.93 -9.68 -7.09
N ASP A 103 -1.46 -10.92 -7.28
CA ASP A 103 -0.77 -11.35 -8.49
C ASP A 103 -1.69 -11.22 -9.72
N GLU A 104 -2.94 -11.68 -9.64
CA GLU A 104 -3.91 -11.53 -10.74
C GLU A 104 -4.20 -10.05 -11.07
N ILE A 105 -4.36 -9.20 -10.04
CA ILE A 105 -4.53 -7.76 -10.21
C ILE A 105 -3.32 -7.18 -10.93
N LYS A 106 -2.11 -7.53 -10.49
CA LYS A 106 -0.86 -7.08 -11.10
C LYS A 106 -0.79 -7.52 -12.56
N GLU A 107 -1.03 -8.78 -12.86
CA GLU A 107 -1.06 -9.30 -14.24
C GLU A 107 -2.07 -8.56 -15.12
N ALA A 108 -3.29 -8.31 -14.62
CA ALA A 108 -4.33 -7.59 -15.37
C ALA A 108 -3.90 -6.15 -15.70
N LEU A 109 -3.26 -5.47 -14.75
CA LEU A 109 -2.75 -4.12 -14.92
C LEU A 109 -1.60 -4.06 -15.92
N GLU A 110 -0.65 -5.00 -15.83
CA GLU A 110 0.51 -5.13 -16.71
C GLU A 110 0.13 -5.54 -18.15
N ALA A 111 -0.96 -6.31 -18.30
CA ALA A 111 -1.49 -6.67 -19.61
C ALA A 111 -2.12 -5.47 -20.34
N LYS A 112 -2.63 -4.49 -19.59
CA LYS A 112 -3.34 -3.33 -20.15
C LYS A 112 -2.44 -2.10 -20.31
N MET A 113 -1.35 -2.03 -19.57
CA MET A 113 -0.51 -0.85 -19.45
C MET A 113 0.95 -1.27 -19.41
N SER A 114 1.85 -0.45 -19.98
CA SER A 114 3.29 -0.72 -19.93
C SER A 114 3.72 -1.04 -18.50
N ARG A 115 4.67 -1.97 -18.32
CA ARG A 115 5.07 -2.55 -17.01
C ARG A 115 5.43 -1.57 -15.89
N SER A 116 5.62 -0.30 -16.23
CA SER A 116 5.94 0.78 -15.32
C SER A 116 4.71 1.49 -14.74
N CYS A 117 3.49 1.08 -15.08
CA CYS A 117 2.32 1.87 -14.73
C CYS A 117 1.91 1.75 -13.27
N ILE A 118 2.20 0.63 -12.57
CA ILE A 118 1.83 0.43 -11.16
C ILE A 118 2.98 -0.30 -10.44
N LEU A 119 3.47 0.30 -9.36
CA LEU A 119 4.34 -0.39 -8.41
C LEU A 119 3.44 -1.17 -7.44
N CYS A 120 3.72 -2.47 -7.28
CA CYS A 120 3.18 -3.23 -6.15
C CYS A 120 3.93 -2.85 -4.89
#